data_AF-A0A0Q9QFD7-F1
#
_entry.id   AF-A0A0Q9QFD7-F1
#
_cell.length_a   1.000
_cell.length_b   1.000
_cell.length_c   1.000
_cell.angle_alpha   90.00
_cell.angle_beta   90.00
_cell.angle_gamma   90.00
#
_symmetry.space_group_name_H-M   'P 1'
#
loop_
_entity.id
_entity.type
_entity.pdbx_description
1 polymer ?
#
loop_
_entity_poly.entity_id
_entity_poly.type
_entity_poly.pdbx_seq_one_letter_code
_entity_poly.pdbx_strand_id
1 'polypeptide(L)'
;MMRSAPVRIVLAATLATVTLSACGQSDGGGADSATEPTSSAPTSEESAPEPGDSASATGGEGATSTGGGAVLVAGETATTTTTRIISVSNADGEVSPRPVPLEDRAALDDFVSGFGADLGPQVRDAVRGIDVPAGQTLMGAVVAVGCDEPTGIELAQTFDGYEVTGIVPKVGVQCMVAMTSVALFLVETP
;
A
#
# COMPACT_ATOMS: atom_id res chain seq x y z
N MET A 1 25.66 36.58 -5.53
CA MET A 1 24.53 37.51 -5.31
C MET A 1 23.34 37.02 -6.13
N MET A 2 22.54 36.10 -5.59
CA MET A 2 21.38 35.52 -6.28
C MET A 2 20.12 36.34 -5.94
N ARG A 3 19.50 36.92 -6.96
CA ARG A 3 18.26 37.70 -6.87
C ARG A 3 17.08 36.73 -6.74
N SER A 4 16.44 36.72 -5.57
CA SER A 4 15.14 36.08 -5.36
C SER A 4 14.04 36.97 -5.92
N ALA A 5 13.14 36.40 -6.73
CA ALA A 5 11.94 37.07 -7.22
C ALA A 5 10.71 36.60 -6.42
N PRO A 6 9.78 37.49 -6.03
CA PRO A 6 8.58 37.14 -5.31
C PRO A 6 7.47 36.67 -6.29
N VAL A 7 7.04 35.42 -6.15
CA VAL A 7 5.83 34.90 -6.83
C VAL A 7 4.63 35.21 -5.96
N ARG A 8 3.74 36.09 -6.44
CA ARG A 8 2.43 36.36 -5.84
C ARG A 8 1.42 35.38 -6.44
N ILE A 9 0.94 34.42 -5.64
CA ILE A 9 -0.14 33.52 -6.03
C ILE A 9 -1.47 34.20 -5.66
N VAL A 10 -2.27 34.48 -6.68
CA VAL A 10 -3.64 35.00 -6.57
C VAL A 10 -4.56 33.82 -6.26
N LEU A 11 -5.20 33.88 -5.08
CA LEU A 11 -6.19 32.91 -4.63
C LEU A 11 -7.53 33.19 -5.32
N ALA A 12 -7.94 32.35 -6.27
CA ALA A 12 -9.28 32.39 -6.85
C ALA A 12 -10.16 31.36 -6.13
N ALA A 13 -11.04 31.85 -5.26
CA ALA A 13 -12.04 31.04 -4.58
C ALA A 13 -13.26 30.82 -5.50
N THR A 14 -13.48 29.59 -5.94
CA THR A 14 -14.70 29.16 -6.61
C THR A 14 -15.57 28.34 -5.65
N LEU A 15 -16.62 28.98 -5.13
CA LEU A 15 -17.74 28.29 -4.49
C LEU A 15 -18.53 27.52 -5.57
N ALA A 16 -18.67 26.21 -5.41
CA ALA A 16 -19.66 25.40 -6.13
C ALA A 16 -20.60 24.75 -5.12
N THR A 17 -21.80 25.30 -5.00
CA THR A 17 -22.95 24.71 -4.32
C THR A 17 -23.56 23.63 -5.21
N VAL A 18 -23.58 22.38 -4.75
CA VAL A 18 -24.38 21.31 -5.34
C VAL A 18 -25.36 20.79 -4.30
N THR A 19 -26.64 21.08 -4.54
CA THR A 19 -27.78 20.50 -3.83
C THR A 19 -28.27 19.31 -4.63
N LEU A 20 -28.27 18.10 -4.04
CA LEU A 20 -29.12 17.02 -4.51
C LEU A 20 -29.84 16.35 -3.33
N SER A 21 -31.14 16.53 -3.37
CA SER A 21 -32.19 15.89 -2.58
C SER A 21 -32.40 14.44 -3.02
N ALA A 22 -32.39 13.49 -2.08
CA ALA A 22 -33.17 12.26 -2.19
C ALA A 22 -33.52 11.76 -0.78
N CYS A 23 -34.81 11.88 -0.45
CA CYS A 23 -35.44 11.38 0.76
C CYS A 23 -35.65 9.86 0.67
N GLY A 24 -35.37 9.17 1.77
CA GLY A 24 -35.82 7.80 2.04
C GLY A 24 -36.27 7.72 3.49
N GLN A 25 -37.46 8.28 3.76
CA GLN A 25 -38.16 8.23 5.03
C GLN A 25 -38.66 6.81 5.29
N SER A 26 -38.35 6.23 6.45
CA SER A 26 -39.10 5.12 7.03
C SER A 26 -39.10 5.28 8.54
N ASP A 27 -40.19 5.85 9.04
CA ASP A 27 -40.55 5.89 10.46
C ASP A 27 -41.24 4.59 10.87
N GLY A 28 -40.89 4.10 12.06
CA GLY A 28 -41.52 2.98 12.76
C GLY A 28 -40.48 2.38 13.70
N GLY A 29 -40.38 2.76 14.97
CA GLY A 29 -41.45 2.83 15.95
C GLY A 29 -41.41 1.53 16.76
N GLY A 30 -40.97 1.58 18.02
CA GLY A 30 -41.19 0.46 18.94
C GLY A 30 -40.07 0.22 19.96
N ALA A 31 -40.38 0.64 21.19
CA ALA A 31 -40.01 0.04 22.47
C ALA A 31 -38.53 0.03 22.91
N ASP A 32 -38.31 0.80 23.98
CA ASP A 32 -37.43 0.48 25.10
C ASP A 32 -37.17 -1.02 25.29
N SER A 33 -35.90 -1.39 25.22
CA SER A 33 -35.37 -2.53 25.96
C SER A 33 -33.99 -2.12 26.49
N ALA A 34 -33.99 -1.77 27.77
CA ALA A 34 -32.78 -1.67 28.56
C ALA A 34 -32.15 -3.06 28.64
N THR A 35 -31.15 -3.33 27.80
CA THR A 35 -30.33 -4.52 27.92
C THR A 35 -29.18 -4.21 28.88
N GLU A 36 -29.19 -4.92 30.00
CA GLU A 36 -28.19 -4.87 31.07
C GLU A 36 -26.76 -5.09 30.51
N PRO A 37 -25.73 -4.45 31.08
CA PRO A 37 -24.35 -4.73 30.68
C PRO A 37 -23.98 -6.14 31.19
N THR A 38 -23.99 -7.13 30.29
CA THR A 38 -23.38 -8.43 30.61
C THR A 38 -21.87 -8.23 30.69
N SER A 39 -21.37 -8.24 31.92
CA SER A 39 -19.95 -8.24 32.26
C SER A 39 -19.43 -9.64 31.98
N SER A 40 -18.92 -9.87 30.77
CA SER A 40 -18.16 -11.08 30.45
C SER A 40 -16.68 -10.76 30.62
N ALA A 41 -16.13 -11.20 31.74
CA ALA A 41 -14.69 -11.20 31.98
C ALA A 41 -13.97 -12.05 30.91
N PRO A 42 -12.85 -11.59 30.33
CA PRO A 42 -12.03 -12.46 29.52
C PRO A 42 -11.32 -13.46 30.45
N THR A 43 -11.65 -14.74 30.29
CA THR A 43 -10.86 -15.85 30.84
C THR A 43 -9.54 -15.89 30.07
N SER A 44 -8.45 -15.55 30.72
CA SER A 44 -7.10 -15.77 30.20
C SER A 44 -6.82 -17.27 30.20
N GLU A 45 -6.88 -17.90 29.02
CA GLU A 45 -6.23 -19.18 28.80
C GLU A 45 -4.75 -18.93 28.52
N GLU A 46 -3.95 -19.18 29.55
CA GLU A 46 -2.49 -19.24 29.52
C GLU A 46 -2.08 -20.54 28.82
N SER A 47 -1.83 -20.46 27.52
CA SER A 47 -1.25 -21.56 26.75
C SER A 47 0.27 -21.53 26.90
N ALA A 48 0.80 -22.53 27.60
CA ALA A 48 2.22 -22.79 27.72
C ALA A 48 2.84 -23.12 26.35
N PRO A 49 4.07 -22.64 26.04
CA PRO A 49 4.79 -23.05 24.84
C PRO A 49 5.36 -24.47 25.00
N GLU A 50 4.98 -25.38 24.10
CA GLU A 50 5.66 -26.66 23.92
C GLU A 50 7.02 -26.45 23.23
N PRO A 51 8.12 -27.09 23.70
CA PRO A 51 9.39 -27.13 22.99
C PRO A 51 9.32 -28.17 21.87
N GLY A 52 9.15 -27.71 20.63
CA GLY A 52 9.09 -28.55 19.43
C GLY A 52 10.45 -28.70 18.73
N ASP A 53 10.89 -29.95 18.64
CA ASP A 53 12.13 -30.50 18.13
C ASP A 53 12.79 -29.88 16.87
N SER A 54 14.12 -29.83 16.98
CA SER A 54 15.09 -29.82 15.89
C SER A 54 14.84 -30.95 14.88
N ALA A 55 14.69 -30.59 13.60
CA ALA A 55 14.90 -31.52 12.50
C ALA A 55 15.91 -30.95 11.51
N SER A 56 17.12 -31.53 11.52
CA SER A 56 18.08 -31.46 10.44
C SER A 56 17.48 -32.07 9.18
N ALA A 57 17.43 -31.30 8.09
CA ALA A 57 17.22 -31.84 6.75
C ALA A 57 18.54 -31.79 5.97
N THR A 58 19.07 -32.98 5.77
CA THR A 58 20.21 -33.37 4.93
C THR A 58 19.96 -33.02 3.47
N GLY A 59 21.05 -32.78 2.74
CA GLY A 59 21.06 -32.37 1.35
C GLY A 59 20.36 -33.34 0.38
N GLY A 60 19.82 -32.75 -0.68
CA GLY A 60 19.32 -33.43 -1.87
C GLY A 60 19.86 -32.73 -3.11
N GLU A 61 20.92 -33.29 -3.68
CA GLU A 61 21.41 -32.97 -5.01
C GLU A 61 20.54 -33.68 -6.05
N GLY A 62 20.08 -32.94 -7.07
CA GLY A 62 19.78 -33.49 -8.40
C GLY A 62 18.32 -33.50 -8.84
N ALA A 63 17.99 -32.57 -9.75
CA ALA A 63 17.37 -32.89 -11.05
C ALA A 63 17.29 -31.61 -11.90
N THR A 64 18.21 -31.46 -12.85
CA THR A 64 18.13 -30.50 -13.95
C THR A 64 16.95 -30.88 -14.86
N SER A 65 15.84 -30.18 -14.73
CA SER A 65 14.77 -30.18 -15.73
C SER A 65 15.16 -29.19 -16.83
N THR A 66 15.74 -29.70 -17.91
CA THR A 66 15.95 -28.97 -19.17
C THR A 66 14.63 -28.97 -19.96
N GLY A 67 13.68 -28.17 -19.50
CA GLY A 67 12.56 -27.71 -20.31
C GLY A 67 12.97 -26.40 -20.98
N GLY A 68 12.84 -26.30 -22.30
CA GLY A 68 13.15 -25.11 -23.09
C GLY A 68 12.19 -23.94 -22.84
N GLY A 69 12.14 -23.45 -21.60
CA GLY A 69 11.63 -22.13 -21.26
C GLY A 69 12.77 -21.13 -21.38
N ALA A 70 12.50 -19.96 -21.96
CA ALA A 70 13.46 -18.87 -21.97
C ALA A 70 13.95 -18.61 -20.53
N VAL A 71 15.25 -18.72 -20.31
CA VAL A 71 15.89 -18.29 -19.07
C VAL A 71 15.77 -16.77 -19.05
N LEU A 72 14.73 -16.26 -18.38
CA LEU A 72 14.70 -14.86 -17.98
C LEU A 72 15.84 -14.70 -16.98
N VAL A 73 16.86 -13.92 -17.35
CA VAL A 73 17.97 -13.61 -16.46
C VAL A 73 17.38 -12.82 -15.29
N ALA A 74 17.29 -13.46 -14.12
CA ALA A 74 16.98 -12.77 -12.87
C ALA A 74 17.96 -11.60 -12.72
N GLY A 75 17.44 -10.37 -12.83
CA GLY A 75 18.26 -9.15 -12.87
C GLY A 75 17.97 -8.21 -14.05
N GLU A 76 17.07 -8.55 -14.96
CA GLU A 76 16.54 -7.56 -15.90
C GLU A 76 15.59 -6.60 -15.15
N THR A 77 16.05 -5.37 -14.90
CA THR A 77 15.23 -4.32 -14.30
C THR A 77 14.08 -4.02 -15.26
N ALA A 78 12.86 -4.38 -14.86
CA ALA A 78 11.66 -4.01 -15.59
C ALA A 78 11.55 -2.48 -15.64
N THR A 79 11.48 -1.91 -16.85
CA THR A 79 11.28 -0.47 -17.04
C THR A 79 9.86 -0.10 -16.63
N THR A 80 9.70 0.48 -15.44
CA THR A 80 8.43 1.08 -15.02
C THR A 80 8.17 2.35 -15.83
N THR A 81 7.02 2.45 -16.50
CA THR A 81 6.70 3.63 -17.32
C THR A 81 6.29 4.84 -16.48
N THR A 82 5.73 4.63 -15.29
CA THR A 82 5.30 5.70 -14.39
C THR A 82 5.29 5.18 -12.96
N THR A 83 5.91 5.95 -12.06
CA THR A 83 5.92 5.67 -10.63
C THR A 83 5.52 6.93 -9.87
N ARG A 84 4.57 6.79 -8.95
CA ARG A 84 4.16 7.83 -8.01
C ARG A 84 4.29 7.31 -6.59
N ILE A 85 5.05 8.01 -5.76
CA ILE A 85 5.23 7.66 -4.35
C ILE A 85 4.41 8.62 -3.50
N ILE A 86 3.70 8.09 -2.52
CA ILE A 86 2.83 8.81 -1.60
C ILE A 86 3.31 8.48 -0.20
N SER A 87 3.72 9.50 0.55
CA SER A 87 4.30 9.35 1.89
C SER A 87 3.48 10.13 2.90
N VAL A 88 3.11 9.48 4.00
CA VAL A 88 2.33 10.11 5.10
C VAL A 88 2.90 9.70 6.45
N SER A 89 3.04 10.66 7.36
CA SER A 89 3.49 10.43 8.74
C SER A 89 2.40 9.78 9.59
N ASN A 90 2.78 8.92 10.55
CA ASN A 90 1.86 8.21 11.45
C ASN A 90 0.78 7.38 10.72
N ALA A 91 1.05 6.96 9.49
CA ALA A 91 0.16 6.08 8.79
C ALA A 91 0.47 4.64 9.20
N ASP A 92 -0.55 3.92 9.67
CA ASP A 92 -0.46 2.48 9.89
C ASP A 92 -0.12 1.75 8.58
N GLY A 93 0.54 0.60 8.71
CA GLY A 93 0.89 -0.26 7.59
C GLY A 93 2.12 -1.12 7.88
N GLU A 94 2.21 -2.24 7.19
CA GLU A 94 3.40 -3.10 7.18
C GLU A 94 4.03 -3.06 5.79
N VAL A 95 5.37 -3.08 5.74
CA VAL A 95 6.07 -3.19 4.46
C VAL A 95 5.71 -4.53 3.82
N SER A 96 5.13 -4.48 2.63
CA SER A 96 4.86 -5.66 1.80
C SER A 96 5.61 -5.49 0.48
N PRO A 97 6.68 -6.29 0.24
CA PRO A 97 7.42 -6.22 -1.01
C PRO A 97 6.62 -6.77 -2.20
N ARG A 98 5.50 -7.48 -1.95
CA ARG A 98 4.63 -7.98 -3.00
C ARG A 98 3.60 -6.91 -3.37
N PRO A 99 3.60 -6.41 -4.61
CA PRO A 99 2.62 -5.44 -5.06
C PRO A 99 1.26 -6.10 -5.30
N VAL A 100 0.20 -5.33 -5.06
CA VAL A 100 -1.19 -5.74 -5.24
C VAL A 100 -1.75 -5.06 -6.48
N PRO A 101 -2.45 -5.78 -7.37
CA PRO A 101 -3.14 -5.18 -8.50
C PRO A 101 -4.30 -4.29 -8.02
N LEU A 102 -4.40 -3.08 -8.58
CA LEU A 102 -5.42 -2.08 -8.26
C LEU A 102 -6.35 -1.87 -9.47
N GLU A 103 -6.87 -2.98 -10.01
CA GLU A 103 -7.65 -3.02 -11.25
C GLU A 103 -9.06 -2.44 -11.08
N ASP A 104 -9.60 -2.54 -9.88
CA ASP A 104 -10.95 -2.07 -9.57
C ASP A 104 -11.05 -1.41 -8.20
N ARG A 105 -12.24 -0.88 -7.93
CA ARG A 105 -12.51 -0.16 -6.68
C ARG A 105 -12.46 -1.06 -5.45
N ALA A 106 -12.86 -2.33 -5.57
CA ALA A 106 -12.86 -3.26 -4.44
C ALA A 106 -11.42 -3.61 -4.06
N ALA A 107 -10.56 -3.92 -5.04
CA ALA A 107 -9.14 -4.16 -4.81
C ALA A 107 -8.43 -2.94 -4.19
N LEU A 108 -8.78 -1.73 -4.64
CA LEU A 108 -8.29 -0.49 -4.03
C LEU A 108 -8.77 -0.32 -2.59
N ASP A 109 -10.06 -0.56 -2.32
CA ASP A 109 -10.64 -0.42 -0.98
C ASP A 109 -10.04 -1.45 0.00
N ASP A 110 -9.79 -2.68 -0.45
CA ASP A 110 -9.10 -3.71 0.32
C ASP A 110 -7.64 -3.32 0.59
N PHE A 111 -6.92 -2.84 -0.44
CA PHE A 111 -5.53 -2.40 -0.30
C PHE A 111 -5.37 -1.27 0.73
N VAL A 112 -6.27 -0.27 0.72
CA VAL A 112 -6.21 0.85 1.67
C VAL A 112 -6.87 0.59 3.02
N SER A 113 -7.52 -0.56 3.20
CA SER A 113 -8.22 -0.90 4.45
C SER A 113 -7.28 -1.01 5.65
N GLY A 114 -6.01 -1.37 5.41
CA GLY A 114 -4.96 -1.45 6.42
C GLY A 114 -4.28 -0.11 6.74
N PHE A 115 -4.65 0.98 6.07
CA PHE A 115 -4.03 2.29 6.27
C PHE A 115 -4.82 3.17 7.23
N GLY A 116 -4.10 4.02 7.95
CA GLY A 116 -4.68 5.07 8.80
C GLY A 116 -5.52 6.09 8.00
N ALA A 117 -6.25 6.94 8.74
CA ALA A 117 -7.24 7.88 8.19
C ALA A 117 -6.69 8.86 7.14
N ASP A 118 -5.39 9.14 7.16
CA ASP A 118 -4.75 10.13 6.27
C ASP A 118 -4.22 9.52 4.97
N LEU A 119 -3.68 8.29 5.00
CA LEU A 119 -2.99 7.69 3.85
C LEU A 119 -3.99 7.09 2.85
N GLY A 120 -5.02 6.38 3.31
CA GLY A 120 -6.02 5.74 2.43
C GLY A 120 -6.68 6.72 1.44
N PRO A 121 -7.19 7.89 1.89
CA PRO A 121 -7.75 8.89 0.99
C PRO A 121 -6.75 9.43 -0.05
N GLN A 122 -5.49 9.61 0.32
CA GLN A 122 -4.45 10.10 -0.60
C GLN A 122 -4.11 9.07 -1.67
N VAL A 123 -4.02 7.78 -1.30
CA VAL A 123 -3.84 6.68 -2.26
C VAL A 123 -5.02 6.63 -3.23
N ARG A 124 -6.27 6.68 -2.72
CA ARG A 124 -7.48 6.71 -3.57
C ARG A 124 -7.48 7.91 -4.52
N ASP A 125 -7.11 9.09 -4.04
CA ASP A 125 -7.03 10.29 -4.87
C ASP A 125 -5.99 10.16 -5.97
N ALA A 126 -4.81 9.64 -5.62
CA ALA A 126 -3.73 9.42 -6.58
C ALA A 126 -4.12 8.40 -7.66
N VAL A 127 -4.78 7.29 -7.29
CA VAL A 127 -5.24 6.26 -8.25
C VAL A 127 -6.26 6.85 -9.24
N ARG A 128 -7.20 7.69 -8.79
CA ARG A 128 -8.18 8.34 -9.70
C ARG A 128 -7.52 9.25 -10.75
N GLY A 129 -6.32 9.74 -10.48
CA GLY A 129 -5.57 10.60 -11.40
C GLY A 129 -4.66 9.85 -12.37
N ILE A 130 -4.58 8.52 -12.28
CA ILE A 130 -3.72 7.70 -13.14
C ILE A 130 -4.54 7.15 -14.32
N ASP A 131 -4.11 7.45 -15.53
CA ASP A 131 -4.59 6.80 -16.74
C ASP A 131 -3.81 5.49 -16.92
N VAL A 132 -4.52 4.36 -17.08
CA VAL A 132 -3.92 3.03 -17.25
C VAL A 132 -4.01 2.64 -18.71
N PRO A 133 -2.88 2.61 -19.46
CA PRO A 133 -2.88 2.23 -20.86
C PRO A 133 -3.36 0.79 -21.07
N ALA A 134 -3.91 0.51 -22.25
CA ALA A 134 -4.25 -0.86 -22.63
C ALA A 134 -3.01 -1.76 -22.58
N GLY A 135 -3.15 -2.95 -21.98
CA GLY A 135 -2.04 -3.89 -21.80
C GLY A 135 -1.16 -3.58 -20.59
N GLN A 136 -1.50 -2.59 -19.75
CA GLN A 136 -0.84 -2.33 -18.48
C GLN A 136 -1.78 -2.51 -17.30
N THR A 137 -1.21 -2.83 -16.14
CA THR A 137 -1.92 -2.96 -14.86
C THR A 137 -1.34 -1.99 -13.85
N LEU A 138 -2.21 -1.27 -13.14
CA LEU A 138 -1.82 -0.44 -12.01
C LEU A 138 -1.59 -1.31 -10.78
N MET A 139 -0.40 -1.20 -10.19
CA MET A 139 0.02 -1.92 -9.01
C MET A 139 0.26 -0.95 -7.85
N GLY A 140 0.00 -1.40 -6.62
CA GLY A 140 0.30 -0.68 -5.39
C GLY A 140 1.13 -1.51 -4.42
N ALA A 141 2.09 -0.89 -3.73
CA ALA A 141 2.88 -1.55 -2.69
C ALA A 141 3.34 -0.59 -1.60
N VAL A 142 3.44 -1.07 -0.36
CA VAL A 142 4.10 -0.35 0.74
C VAL A 142 5.59 -0.60 0.64
N VAL A 143 6.34 0.40 0.18
CA VAL A 143 7.76 0.26 -0.19
C VAL A 143 8.73 0.70 0.90
N ALA A 144 8.25 1.46 1.89
CA ALA A 144 9.02 1.82 3.06
C ALA A 144 8.11 2.18 4.24
N VAL A 145 8.55 1.84 5.44
CA VAL A 145 8.07 2.41 6.70
C VAL A 145 9.31 2.89 7.45
N GLY A 146 9.42 4.20 7.62
CA GLY A 146 10.65 4.79 8.14
C GLY A 146 10.64 6.31 8.12
N CYS A 147 11.80 6.89 8.34
CA CYS A 147 11.96 8.32 8.61
C CYS A 147 12.30 9.12 7.37
N ASP A 148 12.80 8.39 6.37
CA ASP A 148 13.31 8.92 5.12
C ASP A 148 12.34 8.53 4.01
N GLU A 149 11.97 9.52 3.21
CA GLU A 149 11.08 9.33 2.07
C GLU A 149 11.83 8.62 0.93
N PRO A 150 11.28 7.54 0.34
CA PRO A 150 11.87 6.91 -0.83
C PRO A 150 11.93 7.85 -2.02
N THR A 151 13.06 7.87 -2.72
CA THR A 151 13.26 8.68 -3.94
C THR A 151 12.89 7.94 -5.21
N GLY A 152 12.60 6.64 -5.11
CA GLY A 152 12.27 5.77 -6.22
C GLY A 152 11.95 4.36 -5.76
N ILE A 153 11.77 3.46 -6.72
CA ILE A 153 11.56 2.03 -6.47
C ILE A 153 12.47 1.21 -7.39
N GLU A 154 12.85 0.03 -6.93
CA GLU A 154 13.44 -1.04 -7.75
C GLU A 154 12.40 -2.15 -7.88
N LEU A 155 12.17 -2.60 -9.11
CA LEU A 155 11.24 -3.68 -9.43
C LEU A 155 12.04 -4.90 -9.90
N ALA A 156 11.87 -6.02 -9.21
CA ALA A 156 12.48 -7.30 -9.56
C ALA A 156 11.37 -8.28 -9.99
N GLN A 157 11.56 -8.93 -11.14
CA GLN A 157 10.70 -10.05 -11.53
C GLN A 157 11.25 -11.35 -10.93
N THR A 158 10.40 -12.08 -10.23
CA THR A 158 10.69 -13.37 -9.58
C THR A 158 9.80 -14.47 -10.14
N PHE A 159 10.02 -15.72 -9.72
CA PHE A 159 9.13 -16.83 -10.08
C PHE A 159 7.72 -16.69 -9.49
N ASP A 160 7.57 -15.92 -8.40
CA ASP A 160 6.31 -15.71 -7.69
C ASP A 160 5.59 -14.40 -8.10
N GLY A 161 6.10 -13.71 -9.12
CA GLY A 161 5.58 -12.42 -9.60
C GLY A 161 6.59 -11.30 -9.39
N TYR A 162 6.10 -10.08 -9.17
CA TYR A 162 6.96 -8.91 -8.96
C TYR A 162 7.28 -8.70 -7.48
N GLU A 163 8.50 -8.27 -7.19
CA GLU A 163 8.90 -7.72 -5.90
C GLU A 163 9.33 -6.27 -6.09
N VAL A 164 8.93 -5.39 -5.17
CA VAL A 164 9.24 -3.97 -5.21
C VAL A 164 9.91 -3.52 -3.92
N THR A 165 11.01 -2.79 -4.08
CA THR A 165 11.80 -2.23 -2.98
C THR A 165 11.91 -0.72 -3.12
N GLY A 166 11.68 0.03 -2.04
CA GLY A 166 11.87 1.48 -2.04
C GLY A 166 13.36 1.87 -1.99
N ILE A 167 13.75 2.83 -2.82
CA ILE A 167 15.10 3.43 -2.78
C ILE A 167 15.09 4.54 -1.73
N VAL A 168 15.54 4.24 -0.52
CA VAL A 168 15.53 5.17 0.61
C VAL A 168 16.91 5.81 0.79
N PRO A 169 17.05 7.14 0.59
CA PRO A 169 18.31 7.82 0.85
C PRO A 169 18.60 7.85 2.35
N LYS A 170 19.82 7.50 2.75
CA LYS A 170 20.25 7.63 4.15
C LYS A 170 20.59 9.08 4.47
N VAL A 171 19.60 9.83 4.91
CA VAL A 171 19.82 11.16 5.48
C VAL A 171 19.88 10.96 6.99
N GLY A 172 21.05 11.21 7.61
CA GLY A 172 21.32 10.88 9.03
C GLY A 172 20.55 11.74 10.05
N VAL A 173 19.29 12.07 9.78
CA VAL A 173 18.41 12.85 10.64
C VAL A 173 17.77 11.95 11.68
N GLN A 174 17.48 12.51 12.86
CA GLN A 174 16.76 11.78 13.90
C GLN A 174 15.29 11.65 13.52
N CYS A 175 14.79 10.43 13.57
CA CYS A 175 13.39 10.12 13.31
C CYS A 175 12.51 10.64 14.44
N MET A 176 11.74 11.70 14.17
CA MET A 176 10.74 12.16 15.14
C MET A 176 9.43 11.39 14.98
N VAL A 177 9.10 10.97 13.76
CA VAL A 177 7.86 10.28 13.41
C VAL A 177 8.14 9.37 12.21
N ALA A 178 7.68 8.12 12.27
CA ALA A 178 7.73 7.22 11.13
C ALA A 178 6.69 7.63 10.06
N MET A 179 7.10 7.53 8.81
CA MET A 179 6.28 7.70 7.62
C MET A 179 6.09 6.36 6.93
N THR A 180 4.90 6.16 6.37
CA THR A 180 4.60 5.02 5.51
C THR A 180 4.51 5.52 4.08
N SER A 181 5.26 4.87 3.18
CA SER A 181 5.34 5.25 1.78
C SER A 181 4.77 4.15 0.89
N VAL A 182 3.80 4.52 0.07
CA VAL A 182 3.16 3.67 -0.92
C VAL A 182 3.64 4.07 -2.31
N ALA A 183 4.10 3.10 -3.09
CA ALA A 183 4.38 3.29 -4.51
C ALA A 183 3.20 2.79 -5.35
N LEU A 184 2.79 3.62 -6.31
CA LEU A 184 1.86 3.29 -7.38
C LEU A 184 2.64 3.26 -8.68
N PHE A 185 2.54 2.17 -9.43
CA PHE A 185 3.29 2.01 -10.68
C PHE A 185 2.55 1.12 -11.68
N LEU A 186 2.87 1.30 -12.96
CA LEU A 186 2.31 0.51 -14.05
C LEU A 186 3.28 -0.61 -14.45
N VAL A 187 2.75 -1.81 -14.64
CA VAL A 187 3.47 -2.96 -15.20
C VAL A 187 2.79 -3.45 -16.47
N GLU A 188 3.57 -3.98 -17.41
CA GLU A 188 3.01 -4.67 -18.56
C GLU A 188 2.30 -5.95 -18.10
N THR A 189 1.11 -6.16 -18.63
CA THR A 189 0.33 -7.37 -18.36
C THR A 189 0.90 -8.47 -19.25
N PRO A 190 1.19 -9.68 -18.73
CA PRO A 190 1.76 -10.78 -19.51
C PRO A 190 0.84 -11.26 -20.64
#